data_AF-A0A957Q9V5-F1
#
_entry.id   AF-A0A957Q9V5-F1
#
_cell.length_a   1.000
_cell.length_b   1.000
_cell.length_c   1.000
_cell.angle_alpha   90.00
_cell.angle_beta   90.00
_cell.angle_gamma   90.00
#
_symmetry.space_group_name_H-M   'P 1'
#
loop_
_entity.id
_entity.type
_entity.pdbx_description
1 polymer ?
#
loop_
_entity_poly.entity_id
_entity_poly.type
_entity_poly.pdbx_seq_one_letter_code
_entity_poly.pdbx_strand_id
1 'polypeptide(L)'
;LGYQAKVMLYGIDKTLAVVGMDWDVIQTEVGALGILLGSDVLYPEIGRLLAYKGAEILVGQGACPSTVLYQKLRAGILARMQDNQLFAAASYLVGLNELNGREELRYHGRSAILAPQELTPRFNGVLVEMGSQGSEGVLSADWNYLALRRLWELSDTPVRRDMPFKQIGRVVATLYARLKDAPNLLEEIPPEEPLADDHLLDKDKVIVRLEELPVISTITRRWPPAKLDYSSVEPMTADMPEIAHSPLVSEHPTDSAEIPHGDLERKPTSTAEDETEEMEALPESQIEKDKEQKD
;
A
#
# COMPACT_ATOMS: atom_id res chain seq x y z
N LEU A 1 14.90 6.80 -27.15
CA LEU A 1 13.93 7.05 -26.06
C LEU A 1 14.55 6.70 -24.71
N GLY A 2 15.13 5.51 -24.48
CA GLY A 2 15.92 5.19 -23.27
C GLY A 2 15.84 3.71 -22.91
N TYR A 3 16.49 3.28 -21.83
CA TYR A 3 16.35 1.93 -21.26
C TYR A 3 16.52 1.96 -19.74
N GLN A 4 16.02 0.94 -19.05
CA GLN A 4 16.23 0.72 -17.61
C GLN A 4 16.72 -0.71 -17.37
N ALA A 5 17.86 -0.87 -16.72
CA ALA A 5 18.36 -2.17 -16.27
C ALA A 5 18.04 -2.38 -14.78
N LYS A 6 17.75 -3.62 -14.38
CA LYS A 6 17.40 -3.93 -12.99
C LYS A 6 18.64 -3.76 -12.10
N VAL A 7 18.56 -2.88 -11.10
CA VAL A 7 19.67 -2.63 -10.17
C VAL A 7 19.62 -3.64 -9.03
N MET A 8 18.42 -3.94 -8.51
CA MET A 8 18.26 -4.87 -7.37
C MET A 8 17.95 -6.28 -7.86
N LEU A 9 18.99 -7.10 -8.13
CA LEU A 9 18.81 -8.50 -8.55
C LEU A 9 18.46 -9.42 -7.37
N TYR A 10 17.47 -10.30 -7.55
CA TYR A 10 17.04 -11.27 -6.54
C TYR A 10 16.87 -12.68 -7.14
N GLY A 11 17.17 -13.72 -6.35
CA GLY A 11 16.97 -15.11 -6.75
C GLY A 11 17.64 -15.45 -8.08
N ILE A 12 16.84 -15.95 -9.03
CA ILE A 12 17.31 -16.39 -10.35
C ILE A 12 17.90 -15.25 -11.19
N ASP A 13 17.50 -14.00 -10.96
CA ASP A 13 18.01 -12.85 -11.72
C ASP A 13 19.53 -12.74 -11.63
N LYS A 14 20.11 -13.09 -10.46
CA LYS A 14 21.56 -13.07 -10.23
C LYS A 14 22.34 -14.05 -11.11
N THR A 15 21.66 -15.06 -11.64
CA THR A 15 22.25 -16.07 -12.54
C THR A 15 22.10 -15.70 -14.01
N LEU A 16 21.18 -14.77 -14.33
CA LEU A 16 20.79 -14.45 -15.70
C LEU A 16 21.23 -13.05 -16.15
N ALA A 17 21.42 -12.13 -15.21
CA ALA A 17 21.62 -10.72 -15.50
C ALA A 17 22.77 -10.10 -14.69
N VAL A 18 23.29 -8.99 -15.21
CA VAL A 18 24.23 -8.11 -14.51
C VAL A 18 23.44 -6.94 -13.94
N VAL A 19 23.86 -6.47 -12.76
CA VAL A 19 23.27 -5.33 -12.05
C VAL A 19 23.36 -4.07 -12.92
N GLY A 20 22.22 -3.36 -13.04
CA GLY A 20 22.19 -2.01 -13.60
C GLY A 20 22.83 -0.99 -12.66
N MET A 21 23.22 0.17 -13.19
CA MET A 21 23.95 1.20 -12.42
C MET A 21 23.05 2.31 -11.88
N ASP A 22 22.01 2.69 -12.63
CA ASP A 22 21.22 3.90 -12.38
C ASP A 22 19.73 3.67 -12.64
N TRP A 23 18.90 4.54 -12.04
CA TRP A 23 17.48 4.68 -12.38
C TRP A 23 17.25 6.00 -13.10
N ASP A 24 16.91 5.94 -14.38
CA ASP A 24 16.73 7.12 -15.23
C ASP A 24 15.30 7.30 -15.71
N VAL A 25 15.01 8.53 -16.12
CA VAL A 25 13.70 8.91 -16.67
C VAL A 25 13.79 8.93 -18.19
N ILE A 26 12.90 8.19 -18.82
CA ILE A 26 12.77 8.06 -20.27
C ILE A 26 11.79 9.13 -20.72
N GLN A 27 12.27 10.11 -21.48
CA GLN A 27 11.42 11.18 -22.02
C GLN A 27 10.65 10.67 -23.24
N THR A 28 9.34 10.92 -23.26
CA THR A 28 8.44 10.55 -24.36
C THR A 28 7.46 11.68 -24.64
N GLU A 29 6.82 11.65 -25.81
CA GLU A 29 5.80 12.63 -26.21
C GLU A 29 4.54 12.57 -25.34
N VAL A 30 4.29 11.44 -24.68
CA VAL A 30 3.11 11.19 -23.83
C VAL A 30 3.40 11.33 -22.34
N GLY A 31 4.61 11.77 -21.96
CA GLY A 31 5.01 12.00 -20.58
C GLY A 31 6.37 11.38 -20.24
N ALA A 32 6.94 11.82 -19.11
CA ALA A 32 8.22 11.33 -18.61
C ALA A 32 8.06 10.02 -17.80
N LEU A 33 8.70 8.93 -18.24
CA LEU A 33 8.54 7.59 -17.67
C LEU A 33 9.68 7.20 -16.74
N GLY A 34 9.38 6.71 -15.55
CA GLY A 34 10.31 5.97 -14.70
C GLY A 34 9.94 4.48 -14.68
N ILE A 35 10.90 3.58 -14.90
CA ILE A 35 10.64 2.13 -14.94
C ILE A 35 11.13 1.49 -13.63
N LEU A 36 10.27 0.67 -13.02
CA LEU A 36 10.55 -0.12 -11.83
C LEU A 36 10.45 -1.61 -12.17
N LEU A 37 11.55 -2.35 -11.99
CA LEU A 37 11.62 -3.76 -12.35
C LEU A 37 11.54 -4.65 -11.10
N GLY A 38 10.44 -5.41 -11.00
CA GLY A 38 10.19 -6.35 -9.91
C GLY A 38 10.30 -5.70 -8.54
N SER A 39 11.30 -6.11 -7.76
CA SER A 39 11.54 -5.68 -6.39
C SER A 39 11.95 -4.22 -6.24
N ASP A 40 12.34 -3.50 -7.31
CA ASP A 40 12.67 -2.07 -7.23
C ASP A 40 11.53 -1.26 -6.58
N VAL A 41 10.28 -1.64 -6.83
CA VAL A 41 9.10 -0.95 -6.28
C VAL A 41 9.02 -1.00 -4.74
N LEU A 42 9.67 -1.98 -4.12
CA LEU A 42 9.65 -2.16 -2.67
C LEU A 42 10.52 -1.12 -1.96
N TYR A 43 11.41 -0.43 -2.68
CA TYR A 43 12.28 0.60 -2.12
C TYR A 43 11.69 2.00 -2.39
N PRO A 44 11.16 2.69 -1.37
CA PRO A 44 10.54 4.02 -1.55
C PRO A 44 11.45 5.04 -2.21
N GLU A 45 12.74 4.95 -1.94
CA GLU A 45 13.78 5.84 -2.46
C GLU A 45 13.85 5.82 -3.98
N ILE A 46 13.59 4.68 -4.63
CA ILE A 46 13.69 4.55 -6.09
C ILE A 46 12.54 5.30 -6.77
N GLY A 47 11.30 5.09 -6.31
CA GLY A 47 10.15 5.84 -6.80
C GLY A 47 10.33 7.35 -6.58
N ARG A 48 10.86 7.73 -5.41
CA ARG A 48 11.16 9.12 -5.07
C ARG A 48 12.24 9.73 -5.98
N LEU A 49 13.31 9.00 -6.24
CA LEU A 49 14.40 9.42 -7.14
C LEU A 49 13.86 9.70 -8.55
N LEU A 50 13.09 8.76 -9.11
CA LEU A 50 12.50 8.91 -10.45
C LEU A 50 11.55 10.10 -10.52
N ALA A 51 10.69 10.27 -9.51
CA ALA A 51 9.79 11.42 -9.41
C ALA A 51 10.55 12.76 -9.41
N TYR A 52 11.64 12.85 -8.65
CA TYR A 52 12.50 14.04 -8.60
C TYR A 52 13.28 14.28 -9.89
N LYS A 53 13.68 13.22 -10.60
CA LYS A 53 14.25 13.33 -11.95
C LYS A 53 13.21 13.77 -12.99
N GLY A 54 11.95 13.96 -12.59
CA GLY A 54 10.90 14.53 -13.43
C GLY A 54 9.91 13.50 -13.97
N ALA A 55 9.92 12.25 -13.48
CA ALA A 55 8.93 11.26 -13.90
C ALA A 55 7.51 11.71 -13.53
N GLU A 56 6.61 11.59 -14.51
CA GLU A 56 5.16 11.81 -14.39
C GLU A 56 4.41 10.48 -14.33
N ILE A 57 5.06 9.40 -14.80
CA ILE A 57 4.52 8.05 -14.83
C ILE A 57 5.56 7.09 -14.24
N LEU A 58 5.13 6.17 -13.37
CA LEU A 58 5.89 4.99 -13.01
C LEU A 58 5.35 3.75 -13.73
N VAL A 59 6.22 3.03 -14.42
CA VAL A 59 5.90 1.75 -15.06
C VAL A 59 6.49 0.62 -14.21
N GLY A 60 5.64 -0.06 -13.46
CA GLY A 60 6.01 -1.26 -12.70
C GLY A 60 5.89 -2.51 -13.59
N GLN A 61 6.94 -3.31 -13.67
CA GLN A 61 6.93 -4.60 -14.37
C GLN A 61 7.30 -5.72 -13.40
N GLY A 62 6.59 -6.85 -13.41
CA GLY A 62 6.91 -7.96 -12.53
C GLY A 62 6.54 -9.33 -13.07
N ALA A 63 7.29 -10.35 -12.67
CA ALA A 63 6.95 -11.75 -12.85
C ALA A 63 6.95 -12.40 -11.46
N CYS A 64 5.76 -12.75 -10.95
CA CYS A 64 5.59 -13.16 -9.56
C CYS A 64 5.25 -14.65 -9.48
N PRO A 65 6.19 -15.55 -9.10
CA PRO A 65 5.92 -16.98 -8.99
C PRO A 65 5.08 -17.36 -7.74
N SER A 66 4.67 -16.38 -6.93
CA SER A 66 3.77 -16.58 -5.80
C SER A 66 2.82 -15.41 -5.62
N THR A 67 1.62 -15.71 -5.13
CA THR A 67 0.61 -14.69 -4.78
C THR A 67 1.15 -13.68 -3.76
N VAL A 68 1.93 -14.14 -2.78
CA VAL A 68 2.50 -13.26 -1.74
C VAL A 68 3.42 -12.21 -2.35
N LEU A 69 4.29 -12.60 -3.30
CA LEU A 69 5.17 -11.64 -3.97
C LEU A 69 4.35 -10.65 -4.80
N TYR A 70 3.36 -11.13 -5.56
CA TYR A 70 2.47 -10.27 -6.32
C TYR A 70 1.80 -9.20 -5.44
N GLN A 71 1.25 -9.59 -4.29
CA GLN A 71 0.61 -8.64 -3.38
C GLN A 71 1.59 -7.62 -2.81
N LYS A 72 2.83 -8.02 -2.49
CA LYS A 72 3.90 -7.09 -2.07
C LYS A 72 4.21 -6.06 -3.15
N LEU A 73 4.41 -6.50 -4.40
CA LEU A 73 4.73 -5.59 -5.51
C LEU A 73 3.55 -4.65 -5.83
N ARG A 74 2.31 -5.17 -5.79
CA ARG A 74 1.10 -4.37 -5.97
C ARG A 74 0.96 -3.29 -4.90
N ALA A 75 1.10 -3.65 -3.63
CA ALA A 75 1.05 -2.69 -2.54
C ALA A 75 2.16 -1.64 -2.69
N GLY A 76 3.36 -2.09 -3.09
CA GLY A 76 4.49 -1.22 -3.40
C GLY A 76 4.15 -0.19 -4.47
N ILE A 77 3.66 -0.60 -5.66
CA ILE A 77 3.43 0.35 -6.76
C ILE A 77 2.32 1.36 -6.44
N LEU A 78 1.26 0.92 -5.74
CA LEU A 78 0.21 1.82 -5.24
C LEU A 78 0.79 2.87 -4.28
N ALA A 79 1.63 2.44 -3.33
CA ALA A 79 2.28 3.36 -2.41
C ALA A 79 3.24 4.32 -3.14
N ARG A 80 4.11 3.83 -4.04
CA ARG A 80 5.05 4.68 -4.80
C ARG A 80 4.34 5.69 -5.68
N MET A 81 3.23 5.30 -6.27
CA MET A 81 2.37 6.18 -7.06
C MET A 81 1.81 7.32 -6.17
N GLN A 82 1.22 6.99 -5.02
CA GLN A 82 0.63 7.97 -4.11
C GLN A 82 1.68 8.85 -3.44
N ASP A 83 2.72 8.26 -2.88
CA ASP A 83 3.81 8.98 -2.17
C ASP A 83 4.46 10.03 -3.07
N ASN A 84 4.48 9.79 -4.38
CA ASN A 84 5.08 10.69 -5.35
C ASN A 84 4.06 11.47 -6.18
N GLN A 85 2.77 11.36 -5.88
CA GLN A 85 1.65 11.97 -6.63
C GLN A 85 1.91 11.95 -8.14
N LEU A 86 1.91 10.77 -8.75
CA LEU A 86 2.15 10.59 -10.19
C LEU A 86 1.23 9.49 -10.73
N PHE A 87 1.18 9.29 -12.04
CA PHE A 87 0.45 8.15 -12.60
C PHE A 87 1.29 6.87 -12.53
N ALA A 88 0.64 5.70 -12.51
CA ALA A 88 1.40 4.46 -12.62
C ALA A 88 0.69 3.39 -13.44
N ALA A 89 1.45 2.58 -14.15
CA ALA A 89 0.97 1.39 -14.82
C ALA A 89 1.77 0.19 -14.32
N ALA A 90 1.07 -0.83 -13.81
CA ALA A 90 1.67 -2.07 -13.35
C ALA A 90 1.30 -3.20 -14.31
N SER A 91 2.31 -3.83 -14.92
CA SER A 91 2.14 -5.02 -15.75
C SER A 91 2.79 -6.22 -15.09
N TYR A 92 2.04 -7.31 -15.00
CA TYR A 92 2.52 -8.56 -14.44
C TYR A 92 2.39 -9.69 -15.47
N LEU A 93 3.44 -10.50 -15.58
CA LEU A 93 3.40 -11.74 -16.35
C LEU A 93 2.41 -12.72 -15.69
N VAL A 94 1.66 -13.44 -16.50
CA VAL A 94 0.76 -14.53 -16.11
C VAL A 94 1.06 -15.76 -16.97
N GLY A 95 0.64 -16.94 -16.51
CA GLY A 95 0.85 -18.20 -17.23
C GLY A 95 1.91 -19.09 -16.60
N LEU A 96 2.37 -20.10 -17.32
CA LEU A 96 3.32 -21.10 -16.80
C LEU A 96 4.73 -20.51 -16.67
N ASN A 97 5.42 -20.85 -15.58
CA ASN A 97 6.82 -20.50 -15.39
C ASN A 97 7.75 -21.60 -15.93
N GLU A 98 8.11 -21.48 -17.21
CA GLU A 98 9.03 -22.44 -17.86
C GLU A 98 10.49 -22.33 -17.38
N LEU A 99 10.86 -21.22 -16.72
CA LEU A 99 12.25 -20.96 -16.30
C LEU A 99 12.68 -21.78 -15.07
N ASN A 100 11.72 -22.30 -14.29
CA ASN A 100 12.04 -22.89 -12.98
C ASN A 100 12.28 -24.40 -12.99
N GLY A 101 12.09 -25.11 -14.11
CA GLY A 101 12.48 -26.52 -14.32
C GLY A 101 11.90 -27.57 -13.34
N ARG A 102 11.18 -27.16 -12.30
CA ARG A 102 10.48 -27.96 -11.29
C ARG A 102 9.01 -27.54 -11.29
N GLU A 103 8.13 -28.52 -11.18
CA GLU A 103 6.66 -28.53 -11.30
C GLU A 103 5.91 -27.19 -11.27
N GLU A 104 5.05 -26.99 -12.29
CA GLU A 104 3.77 -26.24 -12.35
C GLU A 104 3.62 -24.88 -11.63
N LEU A 105 4.70 -24.17 -11.32
CA LEU A 105 4.56 -22.82 -10.78
C LEU A 105 4.03 -21.88 -11.88
N ARG A 106 2.93 -21.20 -11.58
CA ARG A 106 2.35 -20.17 -12.46
C ARG A 106 2.78 -18.79 -11.98
N TYR A 107 2.94 -17.88 -12.93
CA TYR A 107 3.04 -16.48 -12.60
C TYR A 107 1.65 -15.93 -12.22
N HIS A 108 1.63 -15.21 -11.11
CA HIS A 108 0.47 -14.50 -10.60
C HIS A 108 0.58 -13.03 -10.98
N GLY A 109 -0.47 -12.52 -11.62
CA GLY A 109 -0.59 -11.13 -11.99
C GLY A 109 -1.90 -10.54 -11.51
N ARG A 110 -2.14 -9.29 -11.90
CA ARG A 110 -3.43 -8.59 -12.00
C ARG A 110 -3.04 -7.15 -12.21
N SER A 111 -2.62 -6.91 -13.45
CA SER A 111 -2.13 -5.64 -13.96
C SER A 111 -3.16 -4.55 -13.70
N ALA A 112 -2.70 -3.30 -13.56
CA ALA A 112 -3.56 -2.18 -13.23
C ALA A 112 -2.99 -0.86 -13.76
N ILE A 113 -3.89 0.06 -14.10
CA ILE A 113 -3.58 1.47 -14.33
C ILE A 113 -4.05 2.25 -13.11
N LEU A 114 -3.17 3.07 -12.60
CA LEU A 114 -3.24 3.72 -11.30
C LEU A 114 -3.09 5.23 -11.46
N ALA A 115 -3.70 5.95 -10.54
CA ALA A 115 -3.58 7.40 -10.41
C ALA A 115 -3.69 7.79 -8.94
N PRO A 116 -3.22 8.99 -8.53
CA PRO A 116 -3.40 9.45 -7.16
C PRO A 116 -4.84 9.30 -6.72
N GLN A 117 -5.08 8.94 -5.46
CA GLN A 117 -6.42 8.63 -4.95
C GLN A 117 -7.42 9.75 -5.25
N GLU A 118 -6.96 11.00 -5.16
CA GLU A 118 -7.69 12.24 -5.49
C GLU A 118 -8.21 12.29 -6.93
N LEU A 119 -7.60 11.54 -7.84
CA LEU A 119 -7.92 11.48 -9.27
C LEU A 119 -8.62 10.16 -9.66
N THR A 120 -8.99 9.32 -8.70
CA THR A 120 -9.67 8.04 -8.97
C THR A 120 -11.13 8.06 -8.51
N PRO A 121 -12.07 7.48 -9.28
CA PRO A 121 -13.50 7.54 -8.94
C PRO A 121 -13.86 6.94 -7.58
N ARG A 122 -13.08 5.96 -7.12
CA ARG A 122 -13.29 5.22 -5.87
C ARG A 122 -12.33 5.61 -4.75
N PHE A 123 -11.51 6.64 -4.95
CA PHE A 123 -10.49 7.09 -3.99
C PHE A 123 -9.56 5.97 -3.49
N ASN A 124 -9.29 4.96 -4.33
CA ASN A 124 -8.50 3.79 -3.97
C ASN A 124 -7.19 3.68 -4.79
N GLY A 125 -6.93 4.65 -5.65
CA GLY A 125 -5.72 4.70 -6.47
C GLY A 125 -5.74 3.80 -7.71
N VAL A 126 -6.87 3.14 -8.01
CA VAL A 126 -7.04 2.25 -9.17
C VAL A 126 -8.03 2.86 -10.17
N LEU A 127 -7.58 3.08 -11.41
CA LEU A 127 -8.45 3.48 -12.53
C LEU A 127 -9.07 2.26 -13.21
N VAL A 128 -8.24 1.26 -13.52
CA VAL A 128 -8.67 -0.01 -14.09
C VAL A 128 -7.69 -1.11 -13.68
N GLU A 129 -8.20 -2.34 -13.55
CA GLU A 129 -7.39 -3.51 -13.23
C GLU A 129 -7.95 -4.77 -13.88
N MET A 130 -7.09 -5.77 -14.06
CA MET A 130 -7.51 -7.09 -14.52
C MET A 130 -8.50 -7.72 -13.52
N GLY A 131 -9.49 -8.46 -14.05
CA GLY A 131 -10.49 -9.13 -13.21
C GLY A 131 -9.97 -10.37 -12.47
N SER A 132 -8.90 -11.00 -12.97
CA SER A 132 -8.34 -12.22 -12.40
C SER A 132 -6.82 -12.14 -12.32
N GLN A 133 -6.21 -13.04 -11.52
CA GLN A 133 -4.75 -13.11 -11.39
C GLN A 133 -4.04 -14.01 -12.40
N GLY A 134 -4.78 -14.71 -13.24
CA GLY A 134 -4.23 -15.69 -14.19
C GLY A 134 -4.66 -15.47 -15.64
N SER A 135 -5.45 -14.44 -15.92
CA SER A 135 -5.93 -14.14 -17.27
C SER A 135 -5.01 -13.16 -17.97
N GLU A 136 -4.70 -13.45 -19.23
CA GLU A 136 -4.11 -12.48 -20.15
C GLU A 136 -5.13 -11.39 -20.49
N GLY A 137 -4.65 -10.20 -20.81
CA GLY A 137 -5.51 -9.12 -21.26
C GLY A 137 -4.79 -7.79 -21.43
N VAL A 138 -5.53 -6.82 -21.94
CA VAL A 138 -5.07 -5.45 -22.19
C VAL A 138 -5.96 -4.50 -21.41
N LEU A 139 -5.33 -3.54 -20.74
CA LEU A 139 -6.01 -2.47 -20.02
C LEU A 139 -5.77 -1.14 -20.72
N SER A 140 -6.78 -0.27 -20.68
CA SER A 140 -6.69 1.11 -21.16
C SER A 140 -7.45 2.03 -20.22
N ALA A 141 -6.92 3.22 -20.00
CA ALA A 141 -7.55 4.30 -19.25
C ALA A 141 -6.89 5.63 -19.62
N ASP A 142 -7.63 6.73 -19.46
CA ASP A 142 -7.13 8.08 -19.72
C ASP A 142 -6.44 8.66 -18.48
N TRP A 143 -5.24 9.24 -18.69
CA TRP A 143 -4.53 10.01 -17.68
C TRP A 143 -4.72 11.50 -17.89
N ASN A 144 -5.29 12.18 -16.88
CA ASN A 144 -5.52 13.61 -16.92
C ASN A 144 -4.34 14.38 -16.32
N TYR A 145 -3.35 14.71 -17.15
CA TYR A 145 -2.17 15.47 -16.73
C TYR A 145 -2.50 16.84 -16.15
N LEU A 146 -3.53 17.51 -16.67
CA LEU A 146 -3.94 18.82 -16.16
C LEU A 146 -4.45 18.72 -14.71
N ALA A 147 -5.23 17.68 -14.40
CA ALA A 147 -5.66 17.40 -13.04
C ALA A 147 -4.48 17.04 -12.13
N LEU A 148 -3.50 16.28 -12.63
CA LEU A 148 -2.28 15.97 -11.88
C LEU A 148 -1.46 17.23 -11.54
N ARG A 149 -1.29 18.14 -12.50
CA ARG A 149 -0.60 19.42 -12.26
C ARG A 149 -1.33 20.28 -11.24
N ARG A 150 -2.67 20.36 -11.33
CA ARG A 150 -3.49 21.04 -10.31
C ARG A 150 -3.34 20.41 -8.94
N LEU A 151 -3.28 19.08 -8.84
CA LEU A 151 -3.04 18.39 -7.57
C LEU A 151 -1.71 18.82 -6.94
N TRP A 152 -0.64 18.94 -7.73
CA TRP A 152 0.66 19.38 -7.21
C TRP A 152 0.67 20.83 -6.70
N GLU A 153 -0.17 21.68 -7.29
CA GLU A 153 -0.27 23.10 -6.93
C GLU A 153 -1.17 23.34 -5.72
N LEU A 154 -2.29 22.61 -5.65
CA LEU A 154 -3.41 22.89 -4.75
C LEU A 154 -3.58 21.89 -3.61
N SER A 155 -2.88 20.75 -3.63
CA SER A 155 -3.01 19.77 -2.54
C SER A 155 -2.54 20.38 -1.22
N ASP A 156 -3.35 20.20 -0.17
CA ASP A 156 -2.99 20.52 1.22
C ASP A 156 -1.84 19.63 1.74
N THR A 157 -1.50 18.56 1.00
CA THR A 157 -0.39 17.65 1.27
C THR A 157 0.55 17.59 0.06
N PRO A 158 1.31 18.66 -0.23
CA PRO A 158 2.09 18.76 -1.46
C PRO A 158 3.40 17.97 -1.36
N VAL A 159 3.31 16.64 -1.50
CA VAL A 159 4.41 15.68 -1.24
C VAL A 159 5.61 15.90 -2.17
N ARG A 160 5.41 16.54 -3.33
CA ARG A 160 6.50 16.91 -4.25
C ARG A 160 7.18 18.24 -3.93
N ARG A 161 6.45 19.20 -3.34
CA ARG A 161 6.92 20.58 -3.15
C ARG A 161 7.67 20.75 -1.84
N ASP A 162 7.14 20.18 -0.77
CA ASP A 162 7.49 20.60 0.59
C ASP A 162 8.59 19.76 1.25
N MET A 163 9.13 18.75 0.57
CA MET A 163 10.24 17.96 1.13
C MET A 163 11.58 18.72 1.01
N PRO A 164 12.23 19.13 2.12
CA PRO A 164 13.48 19.91 2.08
C PRO A 164 14.70 19.02 1.81
N PHE A 165 14.84 18.55 0.56
CA PHE A 165 15.84 17.56 0.16
C PHE A 165 17.30 18.00 0.42
N LYS A 166 17.61 19.29 0.32
CA LYS A 166 18.97 19.81 0.60
C LYS A 166 19.42 19.52 2.05
N GLN A 167 18.49 19.59 2.99
CA GLN A 167 18.76 19.37 4.41
C GLN A 167 18.56 17.89 4.77
N ILE A 168 17.38 17.35 4.47
CA ILE A 168 17.03 15.96 4.82
C ILE A 168 17.87 14.95 4.05
N GLY A 169 18.13 15.16 2.76
CA GLY A 169 18.88 14.20 1.95
C GLY A 169 20.29 13.94 2.48
N ARG A 170 20.99 15.00 2.92
CA ARG A 170 22.32 14.86 3.57
C ARG A 170 22.23 14.14 4.91
N VAL A 171 21.23 14.48 5.73
CA VAL A 171 21.02 13.85 7.03
C VAL A 171 20.72 12.36 6.85
N VAL A 172 19.79 12.01 5.97
CA VAL A 172 19.40 10.63 5.66
C VAL A 172 20.58 9.84 5.09
N ALA A 173 21.34 10.40 4.14
CA ALA A 173 22.53 9.75 3.62
C ALA A 173 23.58 9.49 4.72
N THR A 174 23.77 10.45 5.61
CA THR A 174 24.69 10.30 6.76
C THR A 174 24.20 9.23 7.74
N LEU A 175 22.89 9.16 8.00
CA LEU A 175 22.29 8.13 8.85
C LEU A 175 22.43 6.74 8.23
N TYR A 176 22.13 6.58 6.94
CA TYR A 176 22.32 5.32 6.23
C TYR A 176 23.77 4.87 6.21
N ALA A 177 24.72 5.80 5.99
CA ALA A 177 26.15 5.49 6.05
C ALA A 177 26.56 4.97 7.45
N ARG A 178 26.08 5.61 8.52
CA ARG A 178 26.33 5.17 9.90
C ARG A 178 25.69 3.81 10.22
N LEU A 179 24.48 3.57 9.73
CA LEU A 179 23.75 2.32 9.98
C LEU A 179 24.39 1.12 9.26
N LYS A 180 25.07 1.34 8.13
CA LYS A 180 25.80 0.28 7.43
C LYS A 180 26.91 -0.34 8.30
N ASP A 181 27.50 0.46 9.18
CA ASP A 181 28.55 0.04 10.10
C ASP A 181 28.01 -0.40 11.46
N ALA A 182 26.70 -0.27 11.70
CA ALA A 182 26.05 -0.76 12.91
C ALA A 182 25.86 -2.28 12.85
N PRO A 183 25.90 -3.00 14.00
CA PRO A 183 25.64 -4.43 14.02
C PRO A 183 24.26 -4.70 13.42
N ASN A 184 24.22 -5.58 12.41
CA ASN A 184 22.97 -6.03 11.81
C ASN A 184 22.13 -6.70 12.90
N LEU A 185 20.98 -6.10 13.25
CA LEU A 185 20.00 -6.71 14.17
C LEU A 185 19.54 -8.10 13.72
N LEU A 186 19.77 -8.46 12.44
CA LEU A 186 19.47 -9.77 11.86
C LEU A 186 20.59 -10.80 12.03
N GLU A 187 21.83 -10.38 12.30
CA GLU A 187 22.95 -11.29 12.55
C GLU A 187 22.98 -11.79 14.01
N GLU A 188 22.31 -11.09 14.93
CA GLU A 188 22.22 -11.44 16.35
C GLU A 188 21.04 -12.37 16.70
N ILE A 189 20.32 -12.91 15.71
CA ILE A 189 19.36 -13.98 15.96
C ILE A 189 20.17 -15.28 16.02
N PRO A 190 20.35 -15.92 17.20
CA PRO A 190 20.97 -17.23 17.27
C PRO A 190 20.19 -18.18 16.35
N PRO A 191 20.85 -19.12 15.66
CA PRO A 191 20.16 -20.06 14.79
C PRO A 191 19.02 -20.70 15.59
N GLU A 192 17.80 -20.62 15.08
CA GLU A 192 16.64 -21.30 15.68
C GLU A 192 17.05 -22.76 15.90
N GLU A 193 17.08 -23.18 17.17
CA GLU A 193 17.17 -24.60 17.47
C GLU A 193 16.02 -25.27 16.69
N PRO A 194 16.28 -26.35 15.95
CA PRO A 194 15.23 -27.03 15.21
C PRO A 194 14.12 -27.33 16.20
N LEU A 195 12.94 -26.77 15.94
CA LEU A 195 11.72 -27.10 16.67
C LEU A 195 11.65 -28.62 16.71
N ALA A 196 11.91 -29.18 17.88
CA ALA A 196 11.79 -30.61 18.09
C ALA A 196 10.39 -31.02 17.65
N ASP A 197 10.33 -32.14 16.94
CA ASP A 197 9.14 -32.71 16.29
C ASP A 197 7.82 -32.35 16.98
N ASP A 198 6.82 -32.11 16.13
CA ASP A 198 5.43 -31.69 16.36
C ASP A 198 4.58 -32.67 17.23
N HIS A 199 5.20 -33.37 18.17
CA HIS A 199 4.62 -34.43 19.00
C HIS A 199 4.47 -34.08 20.48
N LEU A 200 4.59 -32.81 20.87
CA LEU A 200 4.22 -32.36 22.22
C LEU A 200 3.32 -31.12 22.14
N LEU A 201 2.13 -31.30 21.55
CA LEU A 201 0.95 -30.58 22.04
C LEU A 201 0.66 -31.12 23.44
N ASP A 202 1.34 -30.55 24.42
CA ASP A 202 0.98 -30.66 25.83
C ASP A 202 -0.45 -30.13 25.95
N LYS A 203 -1.39 -31.05 26.20
CA LYS A 203 -2.84 -30.78 26.20
C LYS A 203 -3.27 -29.81 27.30
N ASP A 204 -2.35 -29.42 28.17
CA ASP A 204 -2.60 -28.56 29.32
C ASP A 204 -2.10 -27.11 29.13
N LYS A 205 -1.59 -26.73 27.95
CA LYS A 205 -1.35 -25.30 27.67
C LYS A 205 -2.68 -24.56 27.51
N VAL A 206 -3.06 -23.82 28.55
CA VAL A 206 -4.17 -22.86 28.53
C VAL A 206 -3.97 -21.91 27.35
N ILE A 207 -4.84 -22.03 26.34
CA ILE A 207 -4.89 -21.12 25.20
C ILE A 207 -5.56 -19.83 25.71
N VAL A 208 -4.74 -18.85 26.07
CA VAL A 208 -5.23 -17.50 26.40
C VAL A 208 -5.65 -16.84 25.09
N ARG A 209 -6.93 -16.45 24.98
CA ARG A 209 -7.42 -15.77 23.78
C ARG A 209 -6.96 -14.30 23.77
N LEU A 210 -6.82 -13.72 22.58
CA LEU A 210 -6.33 -12.33 22.42
C LEU A 210 -7.15 -11.30 23.22
N GLU A 211 -8.43 -11.62 23.42
CA GLU A 211 -9.43 -10.89 24.20
C GLU A 211 -9.22 -10.97 25.74
N GLU A 212 -8.38 -11.90 26.21
CA GLU A 212 -8.07 -12.10 27.63
C GLU A 212 -6.73 -11.46 28.06
N LEU A 213 -5.98 -10.88 27.11
CA LEU A 213 -4.76 -10.15 27.42
C LEU A 213 -5.10 -8.74 27.91
N PRO A 214 -4.60 -8.31 29.09
CA PRO A 214 -4.81 -6.95 29.55
C PRO A 214 -4.18 -5.97 28.56
N VAL A 215 -4.98 -5.06 28.02
CA VAL A 215 -4.53 -4.01 27.10
C VAL A 215 -3.65 -3.03 27.86
N ILE A 216 -2.33 -3.27 27.84
CA ILE A 216 -1.35 -2.30 28.32
C ILE A 216 -1.01 -1.40 27.14
N SER A 217 -1.62 -0.22 27.11
CA SER A 217 -1.49 0.80 26.04
C SER A 217 -0.12 1.48 25.96
N THR A 218 0.97 0.81 26.33
CA THR A 218 2.29 1.46 26.43
C THR A 218 3.47 0.55 26.08
N ILE A 219 3.38 -0.20 24.98
CA ILE A 219 4.55 -0.89 24.42
C ILE A 219 5.12 -0.08 23.25
N THR A 220 5.85 0.99 23.52
CA THR A 220 6.73 1.60 22.51
C THR A 220 8.08 2.07 23.03
N ARG A 221 8.48 1.77 24.29
CA ARG A 221 9.72 2.37 24.81
C ARG A 221 10.91 1.49 25.11
N ARG A 222 10.82 0.16 25.21
CA ARG A 222 12.04 -0.65 25.41
C ARG A 222 11.93 -2.02 24.76
N TRP A 223 12.51 -2.11 23.57
CA TRP A 223 12.91 -3.37 22.97
C TRP A 223 14.44 -3.47 23.02
N PRO A 224 15.01 -4.64 23.34
CA PRO A 224 14.34 -5.89 23.74
C PRO A 224 13.88 -5.87 25.21
N PRO A 225 12.78 -6.58 25.57
CA PRO A 225 12.33 -6.68 26.95
C PRO A 225 13.34 -7.49 27.78
N ALA A 226 13.67 -6.99 28.98
CA ALA A 226 14.48 -7.74 29.93
C ALA A 226 13.70 -8.98 30.43
N LYS A 227 14.41 -10.09 30.69
CA LYS A 227 13.83 -11.34 31.20
C LYS A 227 13.08 -11.07 32.51
N LEU A 228 11.76 -11.19 32.49
CA LEU A 228 10.90 -11.07 33.66
C LEU A 228 10.78 -12.43 34.35
N ASP A 229 11.17 -12.48 35.63
CA ASP A 229 10.98 -13.63 36.52
C ASP A 229 9.66 -13.46 37.28
N TYR A 230 8.78 -14.45 37.18
CA TYR A 230 7.39 -14.39 37.64
C TYR A 230 7.15 -15.13 38.96
N SER A 231 8.19 -15.45 39.72
CA SER A 231 8.07 -16.28 40.92
C SER A 231 7.45 -15.62 42.15
N SER A 232 6.92 -14.39 42.09
CA SER A 232 6.59 -13.64 43.32
C SER A 232 5.38 -12.69 43.27
N VAL A 233 4.32 -12.96 42.50
CA VAL A 233 3.14 -12.08 42.51
C VAL A 233 1.96 -12.73 43.24
N GLU A 234 1.72 -12.30 44.49
CA GLU A 234 0.46 -12.56 45.22
C GLU A 234 -0.63 -11.54 44.79
N PRO A 235 -1.93 -11.92 44.81
CA PRO A 235 -3.00 -11.05 44.35
C PRO A 235 -3.41 -10.03 45.43
N MET A 236 -3.27 -8.74 45.14
CA MET A 236 -3.78 -7.65 45.98
C MET A 236 -5.22 -7.28 45.61
N THR A 237 -6.08 -7.23 46.63
CA THR A 237 -7.45 -6.69 46.61
C THR A 237 -7.44 -5.17 46.48
N ALA A 238 -8.36 -4.64 45.65
CA ALA A 238 -8.47 -3.23 45.32
C ALA A 238 -9.12 -2.41 46.46
N ASP A 239 -8.42 -1.38 46.92
CA ASP A 239 -9.00 -0.23 47.60
C ASP A 239 -8.42 1.04 46.94
N MET A 240 -9.27 1.83 46.29
CA MET A 240 -8.90 3.09 45.65
C MET A 240 -9.36 4.28 46.50
N PRO A 241 -8.47 5.22 46.86
CA PRO A 241 -8.90 6.51 47.39
C PRO A 241 -9.11 7.53 46.25
N GLU A 242 -10.20 8.29 46.33
CA GLU A 242 -10.50 9.46 45.48
C GLU A 242 -9.47 10.58 45.66
N ILE A 243 -9.05 11.24 44.57
CA ILE A 243 -8.26 12.47 44.60
C ILE A 243 -8.88 13.52 43.67
N ALA A 244 -9.05 14.72 44.24
CA ALA A 244 -9.75 15.89 43.71
C ALA A 244 -9.01 16.67 42.60
N HIS A 245 -9.79 17.47 41.86
CA HIS A 245 -9.44 18.29 40.71
C HIS A 245 -8.39 19.40 40.95
N SER A 246 -7.61 19.72 39.90
CA SER A 246 -7.08 21.08 39.68
C SER A 246 -6.99 21.40 38.18
N PRO A 247 -7.46 22.57 37.71
CA PRO A 247 -7.55 22.91 36.29
C PRO A 247 -6.29 23.63 35.77
N LEU A 248 -5.81 23.24 34.59
CA LEU A 248 -4.77 23.94 33.85
C LEU A 248 -5.38 25.09 33.03
N VAL A 249 -4.83 26.28 33.24
CA VAL A 249 -5.17 27.54 32.56
C VAL A 249 -4.62 27.53 31.13
N SER A 250 -5.46 27.87 30.13
CA SER A 250 -5.02 28.28 28.79
C SER A 250 -5.62 29.65 28.45
N GLU A 251 -4.76 30.66 28.29
CA GLU A 251 -5.15 31.97 27.76
C GLU A 251 -5.20 31.91 26.23
N HIS A 252 -6.34 32.24 25.64
CA HIS A 252 -6.50 32.54 24.21
C HIS A 252 -6.90 34.02 24.06
N PRO A 253 -6.32 34.79 23.11
CA PRO A 253 -6.92 36.05 22.67
C PRO A 253 -8.00 35.76 21.63
N THR A 254 -9.17 36.33 21.88
CA THR A 254 -10.36 36.35 21.03
C THR A 254 -10.19 37.32 19.85
N ASP A 255 -10.52 36.90 18.64
CA ASP A 255 -11.34 37.72 17.76
C ASP A 255 -12.19 36.85 16.82
N SER A 256 -13.44 37.25 16.66
CA SER A 256 -14.59 36.47 16.21
C SER A 256 -15.04 36.91 14.82
N ALA A 257 -15.36 35.94 13.96
CA ALA A 257 -16.19 36.17 12.78
C ALA A 257 -17.23 35.04 12.68
N GLU A 258 -18.49 35.41 12.88
CA GLU A 258 -19.68 34.57 12.89
C GLU A 258 -20.06 34.09 11.47
N ILE A 259 -20.55 32.85 11.36
CA ILE A 259 -21.30 32.36 10.19
C ILE A 259 -22.65 31.84 10.70
N PRO A 260 -23.81 32.25 10.12
CA PRO A 260 -25.12 31.91 10.68
C PRO A 260 -25.58 30.50 10.28
N HIS A 261 -26.08 29.75 11.26
CA HIS A 261 -26.81 28.50 11.08
C HIS A 261 -28.28 28.77 10.71
N GLY A 262 -28.75 28.10 9.66
CA GLY A 262 -30.18 27.92 9.37
C GLY A 262 -30.63 26.53 9.80
N ASP A 263 -31.68 26.50 10.62
CA ASP A 263 -32.38 25.32 11.13
C ASP A 263 -32.89 24.41 10.00
N LEU A 264 -32.89 23.09 10.24
CA LEU A 264 -34.02 22.20 9.94
C LEU A 264 -33.83 20.85 10.68
N GLU A 265 -34.74 20.60 11.63
CA GLU A 265 -34.90 19.37 12.40
C GLU A 265 -35.21 18.15 11.50
N ARG A 266 -34.62 16.98 11.80
CA ARG A 266 -35.32 15.68 11.67
C ARG A 266 -34.87 14.69 12.76
N LYS A 267 -35.86 14.10 13.43
CA LYS A 267 -35.79 13.06 14.46
C LYS A 267 -35.34 11.69 13.93
N PRO A 268 -34.93 10.75 14.80
CA PRO A 268 -34.26 9.50 14.44
C PRO A 268 -35.24 8.35 14.23
N THR A 269 -34.90 7.41 13.34
CA THR A 269 -35.47 6.05 13.33
C THR A 269 -34.46 5.03 12.83
N SER A 270 -34.65 3.81 13.34
CA SER A 270 -33.74 2.70 13.48
C SER A 270 -33.73 1.70 12.32
N THR A 271 -32.84 0.71 12.48
CA THR A 271 -32.87 -0.70 12.07
C THR A 271 -32.40 -1.11 10.67
N ALA A 272 -31.73 -2.27 10.70
CA ALA A 272 -30.94 -2.94 9.68
C ALA A 272 -31.76 -3.63 8.59
N GLU A 273 -31.06 -4.03 7.53
CA GLU A 273 -31.26 -5.15 6.56
C GLU A 273 -30.68 -4.65 5.21
N ASP A 274 -29.48 -5.09 4.81
CA ASP A 274 -29.18 -6.34 4.06
C ASP A 274 -30.23 -6.62 2.98
N GLU A 275 -29.91 -6.33 1.72
CA GLU A 275 -30.49 -7.06 0.58
C GLU A 275 -29.77 -6.75 -0.74
N THR A 276 -29.48 -7.85 -1.43
CA THR A 276 -28.87 -8.07 -2.73
C THR A 276 -29.82 -7.72 -3.88
N GLU A 277 -29.34 -7.04 -4.93
CA GLU A 277 -30.06 -6.93 -6.22
C GLU A 277 -29.51 -7.93 -7.24
N GLU A 278 -30.23 -9.04 -7.39
CA GLU A 278 -30.21 -9.90 -8.58
C GLU A 278 -31.09 -9.26 -9.68
N MET A 279 -30.58 -9.21 -10.91
CA MET A 279 -31.32 -8.73 -12.09
C MET A 279 -32.28 -9.81 -12.61
N GLU A 280 -33.59 -9.50 -12.64
CA GLU A 280 -34.61 -10.33 -13.28
C GLU A 280 -34.98 -9.78 -14.67
N ALA A 281 -35.06 -10.69 -15.65
CA ALA A 281 -35.39 -10.44 -17.04
C ALA A 281 -36.91 -10.23 -17.24
N LEU A 282 -37.30 -9.29 -18.10
CA LEU A 282 -38.70 -9.12 -18.53
C LEU A 282 -38.93 -9.75 -19.91
N PRO A 283 -40.10 -10.40 -20.15
CA PRO A 283 -40.39 -11.13 -21.38
C PRO A 283 -41.15 -10.29 -22.43
N GLU A 284 -41.03 -10.72 -23.68
CA GLU A 284 -41.74 -10.22 -24.86
C GLU A 284 -43.26 -10.47 -24.79
N SER A 285 -44.07 -9.48 -25.18
CA SER A 285 -45.30 -9.76 -25.94
C SER A 285 -45.75 -8.57 -26.80
N GLN A 286 -45.76 -8.86 -28.11
CA GLN A 286 -46.59 -8.37 -29.23
C GLN A 286 -47.57 -7.22 -28.99
N ILE A 287 -47.56 -6.22 -29.89
CA ILE A 287 -48.75 -5.64 -30.55
C ILE A 287 -48.37 -5.09 -31.93
N GLU A 288 -49.14 -5.58 -32.92
CA GLU A 288 -49.54 -5.03 -34.22
C GLU A 288 -48.52 -4.65 -35.30
N LYS A 289 -48.50 -5.52 -36.32
CA LYS A 289 -48.22 -5.18 -37.72
C LYS A 289 -49.35 -4.30 -38.24
N ASP A 290 -49.00 -3.17 -38.82
CA ASP A 290 -49.83 -2.53 -39.84
C ASP A 290 -49.00 -2.19 -41.09
N LYS A 291 -49.73 -2.22 -42.20
CA LYS A 291 -49.28 -2.35 -43.59
C LYS A 291 -48.64 -1.09 -44.20
N GLU A 292 -48.17 -1.32 -45.43
CA GLU A 292 -47.98 -0.40 -46.56
C GLU A 292 -46.59 0.25 -46.68
N GLN A 293 -45.74 -0.15 -47.64
CA GLN A 293 -45.82 -0.01 -49.11
C GLN A 293 -44.97 1.19 -49.56
N LYS A 294 -43.82 0.91 -50.18
CA LYS A 294 -43.39 1.48 -51.48
C LYS A 294 -41.97 1.04 -51.84
N ASP A 295 -41.92 0.40 -53.01
CA ASP A 295 -40.91 0.43 -54.08
C ASP A 295 -39.44 0.11 -53.77
#